data_AF-A0A7Y4UP14-F1
#
_entry.id   AF-A0A7Y4UP14-F1
#
_cell.length_a   1.000
_cell.length_b   1.000
_cell.length_c   1.000
_cell.angle_alpha   90.00
_cell.angle_beta   90.00
_cell.angle_gamma   90.00
#
_symmetry.space_group_name_H-M   'P 1'
#
loop_
_entity.id
_entity.type
_entity.pdbx_description
1 polymer ?
#
loop_
_entity_poly.entity_id
_entity_poly.type
_entity_poly.pdbx_seq_one_letter_code
_entity_poly.pdbx_strand_id
1 'polypeptide(L)'
;MTALILILTGATVALIALVLAPRLAERRVVFGETPDQPKPFGYRMSWLAVKSADTAGVIDALGIEGAAPANWNSGIGTIYDDRLSDTYVFVSPPVKGWTFVAGVPLPHPVGPSFIDKLTPLLLRLSERFTDVQYFASFPIIDLFGWARVHKGKLVRAFVIGESGVILDRGRLTAEEKELGLKLFDLRGIKGRKGDAGGAIVLYPTEEQVLRLASGWSINPLLIDKMKADAAAGFIGKAPVSWRAERQRQAA
;
A
#
# COMPACT_ATOMS: atom_id res chain seq x y z
N MET A 1 -34.49 31.08 -40.33
CA MET A 1 -33.84 31.30 -39.02
C MET A 1 -33.98 30.09 -38.10
N THR A 2 -35.19 29.53 -37.94
CA THR A 2 -35.46 28.33 -37.13
C THR A 2 -34.71 27.07 -37.58
N ALA A 3 -34.66 26.79 -38.89
CA ALA A 3 -33.95 25.62 -39.42
C ALA A 3 -32.43 25.65 -39.15
N LEU A 4 -31.81 26.82 -39.25
CA LEU A 4 -30.37 26.99 -38.99
C LEU A 4 -30.02 26.76 -37.51
N ILE A 5 -30.89 27.23 -36.60
CA ILE A 5 -30.73 27.02 -35.15
C ILE A 5 -30.85 25.54 -34.79
N LEU A 6 -31.80 24.82 -35.40
CA LEU A 6 -31.98 23.37 -35.20
C LEU A 6 -30.77 22.56 -35.71
N ILE A 7 -30.21 22.95 -36.85
CA ILE A 7 -29.00 22.30 -37.40
C ILE A 7 -27.79 22.55 -36.48
N LEU A 8 -27.58 23.79 -36.04
CA LEU A 8 -26.47 24.12 -35.14
C LEU A 8 -26.59 23.44 -33.79
N THR A 9 -27.77 23.44 -33.17
CA THR A 9 -27.99 22.74 -31.89
C THR A 9 -27.82 21.23 -32.03
N GLY A 10 -28.36 20.62 -33.09
CA GLY A 10 -28.14 19.21 -33.39
C GLY A 10 -26.65 18.86 -33.58
N ALA A 11 -25.92 19.69 -34.32
CA ALA A 11 -24.48 19.52 -34.53
C ALA A 11 -23.67 19.68 -33.22
N THR A 12 -24.04 20.62 -32.36
CA THR A 12 -23.39 20.81 -31.05
C THR A 12 -23.67 19.64 -30.11
N VAL A 13 -24.91 19.16 -30.03
CA VAL A 13 -25.24 17.98 -29.20
C VAL A 13 -24.52 16.73 -29.71
N ALA A 14 -24.46 16.53 -31.02
CA ALA A 14 -23.72 15.41 -31.62
C ALA A 14 -22.22 15.50 -31.33
N LEU A 15 -21.62 16.69 -31.45
CA LEU A 15 -20.21 16.91 -31.14
C LEU A 15 -19.90 16.68 -29.65
N ILE A 16 -20.75 17.19 -28.76
CA ILE A 16 -20.65 16.94 -27.32
C ILE A 16 -20.77 15.44 -27.04
N ALA A 17 -21.74 14.74 -27.62
CA ALA A 17 -21.91 13.30 -27.44
C ALA A 17 -20.70 12.50 -27.95
N LEU A 18 -20.16 12.82 -29.13
CA LEU A 18 -18.96 12.19 -29.69
C LEU A 18 -17.70 12.42 -28.84
N VAL A 19 -17.61 13.56 -28.15
CA VAL A 19 -16.46 13.89 -27.28
C VAL A 19 -16.63 13.35 -25.85
N LEU A 20 -17.85 13.38 -25.29
CA LEU A 20 -18.14 12.93 -23.92
C LEU A 20 -18.43 11.44 -23.82
N ALA A 21 -19.17 10.83 -24.76
CA ALA A 21 -19.56 9.42 -24.66
C ALA A 21 -18.35 8.47 -24.54
N PRO A 22 -17.22 8.66 -25.25
CA PRO A 22 -16.03 7.81 -25.05
C PRO A 22 -15.33 8.05 -23.72
N ARG A 23 -15.53 9.22 -23.09
CA ARG A 23 -14.99 9.57 -21.77
C ARG A 23 -15.88 9.08 -20.62
N LEU A 24 -17.18 8.95 -20.89
CA LEU A 24 -18.20 8.43 -19.98
C LEU A 24 -18.39 6.91 -20.10
N ALA A 25 -18.01 6.32 -21.24
CA ALA A 25 -17.96 4.88 -21.41
C ALA A 25 -16.96 4.34 -20.39
N GLU A 26 -17.46 3.61 -19.39
CA GLU A 26 -16.63 2.85 -18.46
C GLU A 26 -15.71 1.94 -19.29
N ARG A 27 -14.44 2.32 -19.41
CA ARG A 27 -13.43 1.44 -19.98
C ARG A 27 -13.34 0.25 -19.05
N ARG A 28 -13.90 -0.88 -19.48
CA ARG A 28 -13.77 -2.15 -18.79
C ARG A 28 -12.28 -2.50 -18.77
N VAL A 29 -11.67 -2.42 -17.60
CA VAL A 29 -10.28 -2.83 -17.39
C VAL A 29 -10.25 -4.35 -17.52
N VAL A 30 -9.40 -4.86 -18.41
CA VAL A 30 -9.20 -6.30 -18.61
C VAL A 30 -7.82 -6.65 -18.06
N PHE A 31 -7.76 -7.65 -17.19
CA PHE A 31 -6.54 -8.11 -16.58
C PHE A 31 -6.03 -9.36 -17.31
N GLY A 32 -4.72 -9.49 -17.45
CA GLY A 32 -4.13 -10.67 -18.05
C GLY A 32 -4.18 -11.81 -17.06
N GLU A 33 -4.71 -12.97 -17.44
CA GLU A 33 -4.90 -14.10 -16.51
C GLU A 33 -3.86 -15.22 -16.71
N THR A 34 -3.13 -15.22 -17.83
CA THR A 34 -2.12 -16.24 -18.13
C THR A 34 -1.03 -16.24 -17.07
N PRO A 35 -0.82 -17.34 -16.33
CA PRO A 35 0.21 -17.45 -15.31
C PRO A 35 1.59 -17.02 -15.79
N ASP A 36 2.27 -16.20 -15.00
CA ASP A 36 3.62 -15.72 -15.29
C ASP A 36 4.49 -15.71 -14.02
N GLN A 37 5.75 -15.32 -14.19
CA GLN A 37 6.75 -15.32 -13.13
C GLN A 37 6.62 -14.07 -12.23
N PRO A 38 7.02 -14.16 -10.95
CA PRO A 38 7.01 -13.02 -10.04
C PRO A 38 7.66 -11.76 -10.62
N LYS A 39 7.04 -10.61 -10.37
CA LYS A 39 7.51 -9.30 -10.84
C LYS A 39 7.91 -8.41 -9.65
N PRO A 40 9.05 -7.71 -9.72
CA PRO A 40 9.49 -6.81 -8.66
C PRO A 40 8.47 -5.70 -8.36
N PHE A 41 8.35 -5.32 -7.09
CA PHE A 41 7.52 -4.20 -6.62
C PHE A 41 8.06 -3.64 -5.30
N GLY A 42 7.38 -2.65 -4.71
CA GLY A 42 7.63 -2.16 -3.35
C GLY A 42 8.06 -0.70 -3.27
N TYR A 43 8.43 -0.09 -4.40
CA TYR A 43 8.68 1.35 -4.45
C TYR A 43 7.39 2.15 -4.56
N ARG A 44 7.34 3.32 -3.91
CA ARG A 44 6.22 4.28 -3.96
C ARG A 44 4.84 3.65 -3.67
N MET A 45 4.81 2.69 -2.75
CA MET A 45 3.59 1.99 -2.36
C MET A 45 3.68 1.48 -0.93
N SER A 46 2.59 0.85 -0.49
CA SER A 46 2.60 -0.02 0.67
C SER A 46 2.28 -1.44 0.27
N TRP A 47 2.68 -2.39 1.12
CA TRP A 47 2.34 -3.79 0.93
C TRP A 47 2.23 -4.52 2.27
N LEU A 48 1.45 -5.59 2.23
CA LEU A 48 1.43 -6.63 3.25
C LEU A 48 2.23 -7.84 2.77
N ALA A 49 2.95 -8.47 3.68
CA ALA A 49 3.48 -9.82 3.50
C ALA A 49 2.82 -10.73 4.53
N VAL A 50 2.02 -11.68 4.06
CA VAL A 50 1.24 -12.61 4.90
C VAL A 50 1.83 -14.01 4.77
N LYS A 51 2.20 -14.64 5.89
CA LYS A 51 2.74 -16.00 5.88
C LYS A 51 1.62 -17.01 5.63
N SER A 52 1.32 -17.23 4.36
CA SER A 52 0.29 -18.14 3.89
C SER A 52 0.58 -18.59 2.45
N ALA A 53 0.08 -19.77 2.09
CA ALA A 53 -0.08 -20.19 0.70
C ALA A 53 -1.54 -20.13 0.23
N ASP A 54 -2.48 -19.87 1.15
CA ASP A 54 -3.92 -19.73 0.89
C ASP A 54 -4.23 -18.29 0.46
N THR A 55 -4.00 -17.99 -0.83
CA THR A 55 -4.27 -16.66 -1.41
C THR A 55 -5.76 -16.28 -1.33
N ALA A 56 -6.67 -17.23 -1.53
CA ALA A 56 -8.12 -16.98 -1.41
C ALA A 56 -8.49 -16.60 0.02
N GLY A 57 -7.91 -17.27 1.01
CA GLY A 57 -8.08 -16.91 2.42
C GLY A 57 -7.55 -15.54 2.78
N VAL A 58 -6.47 -15.09 2.15
CA VAL A 58 -5.95 -13.73 2.34
C VAL A 58 -6.93 -12.69 1.79
N ILE A 59 -7.51 -12.92 0.60
CA ILE A 59 -8.53 -12.06 -0.01
C ILE A 59 -9.76 -11.94 0.88
N ASP A 60 -10.27 -13.09 1.35
CA ASP A 60 -11.42 -13.20 2.24
C ASP A 60 -11.18 -12.47 3.57
N ALA A 61 -10.05 -12.72 4.23
CA ALA A 61 -9.71 -12.06 5.50
C ALA A 61 -9.50 -10.54 5.38
N LEU A 62 -9.15 -10.05 4.19
CA LEU A 62 -9.04 -8.63 3.88
C LEU A 62 -10.38 -7.99 3.52
N GLY A 63 -11.43 -8.78 3.26
CA GLY A 63 -12.73 -8.30 2.81
C GLY A 63 -12.69 -7.68 1.41
N ILE A 64 -11.80 -8.17 0.54
CA ILE A 64 -11.70 -7.68 -0.85
C ILE A 64 -12.82 -8.35 -1.67
N GLU A 65 -13.83 -7.57 -2.04
CA GLU A 65 -14.97 -8.05 -2.82
C GLU A 65 -14.70 -7.99 -4.33
N GLY A 66 -15.21 -9.00 -5.05
CA GLY A 66 -15.15 -9.01 -6.52
C GLY A 66 -13.74 -9.08 -7.11
N ALA A 67 -12.79 -9.70 -6.40
CA ALA A 67 -11.44 -9.89 -6.90
C ALA A 67 -11.46 -10.74 -8.19
N ALA A 68 -10.75 -10.28 -9.22
CA ALA A 68 -10.63 -10.97 -10.49
C ALA A 68 -9.24 -11.60 -10.62
N PRO A 69 -9.09 -12.77 -11.29
CA PRO A 69 -7.79 -13.33 -11.59
C PRO A 69 -6.89 -12.33 -12.34
N ALA A 70 -5.62 -12.26 -11.96
CA ALA A 70 -4.63 -11.43 -12.62
C ALA A 70 -3.24 -12.03 -12.45
N ASN A 71 -2.49 -12.12 -13.55
CA ASN A 71 -1.09 -12.49 -13.52
C ASN A 71 -0.23 -11.36 -12.93
N TRP A 72 1.04 -11.64 -12.62
CA TRP A 72 1.93 -10.65 -12.01
C TRP A 72 2.11 -9.41 -12.88
N ASN A 73 2.32 -9.58 -14.19
CA ASN A 73 2.56 -8.44 -15.08
C ASN A 73 1.39 -7.45 -15.08
N SER A 74 0.15 -7.94 -15.23
CA SER A 74 -1.04 -7.08 -15.22
C SER A 74 -1.38 -6.56 -13.82
N GLY A 75 -1.22 -7.38 -12.78
CA GLY A 75 -1.44 -6.99 -11.39
C GLY A 75 -0.51 -5.88 -10.93
N ILE A 76 0.80 -6.07 -11.13
CA ILE A 76 1.82 -5.06 -10.80
C ILE A 76 1.65 -3.82 -11.67
N GLY A 77 1.39 -3.99 -12.97
CA GLY A 77 1.10 -2.86 -13.87
C GLY A 77 -0.08 -2.02 -13.39
N THR A 78 -1.14 -2.65 -12.88
CA THR A 78 -2.35 -1.96 -12.38
C THR A 78 -2.07 -1.12 -11.15
N ILE A 79 -1.32 -1.64 -10.17
CA ILE A 79 -1.06 -0.92 -8.91
C ILE A 79 -0.01 0.20 -9.06
N TYR A 80 0.70 0.25 -10.20
CA TYR A 80 1.60 1.33 -10.58
C TYR A 80 1.00 2.29 -11.61
N ASP A 81 -0.17 2.00 -12.16
CA ASP A 81 -0.85 2.87 -13.14
C ASP A 81 -1.45 4.10 -12.43
N ASP A 82 -1.16 5.30 -12.93
CA ASP A 82 -1.59 6.58 -12.32
C ASP A 82 -3.12 6.72 -12.18
N ARG A 83 -3.92 5.99 -12.96
CA ARG A 83 -5.39 6.09 -12.94
C ARG A 83 -6.04 5.02 -12.07
N LEU A 84 -5.35 3.90 -11.85
CA LEU A 84 -5.90 2.71 -11.18
C LEU A 84 -5.28 2.48 -9.80
N SER A 85 -4.07 2.99 -9.55
CA SER A 85 -3.27 2.73 -8.35
C SER A 85 -3.98 3.08 -7.05
N ASP A 86 -4.79 4.13 -7.01
CA ASP A 86 -5.57 4.55 -5.82
C ASP A 86 -6.80 3.68 -5.53
N THR A 87 -7.16 2.78 -6.45
CA THR A 87 -8.40 1.97 -6.35
C THR A 87 -8.11 0.50 -6.13
N TYR A 88 -7.05 -0.02 -6.76
CA TYR A 88 -6.80 -1.46 -6.80
C TYR A 88 -5.63 -1.88 -5.91
N VAL A 89 -5.75 -3.10 -5.40
CA VAL A 89 -4.64 -3.85 -4.80
C VAL A 89 -4.43 -5.14 -5.58
N PHE A 90 -3.18 -5.56 -5.68
CA PHE A 90 -2.80 -6.86 -6.22
C PHE A 90 -2.48 -7.82 -5.08
N VAL A 91 -3.12 -8.98 -5.10
CA VAL A 91 -2.85 -10.11 -4.21
C VAL A 91 -2.08 -11.15 -5.00
N SER A 92 -0.83 -11.39 -4.62
CA SER A 92 0.05 -12.25 -5.38
C SER A 92 -0.27 -13.75 -5.22
N PRO A 93 0.15 -14.59 -6.17
CA PRO A 93 0.44 -15.99 -5.86
C PRO A 93 1.44 -16.11 -4.71
N PRO A 94 1.44 -17.23 -3.98
CA PRO A 94 2.39 -17.42 -2.89
C PRO A 94 3.82 -17.64 -3.41
N VAL A 95 4.77 -16.89 -2.85
CA VAL A 95 6.20 -17.03 -3.13
C VAL A 95 6.91 -17.43 -1.84
N LYS A 96 7.52 -18.62 -1.81
CA LYS A 96 8.16 -19.18 -0.60
C LYS A 96 7.25 -19.17 0.64
N GLY A 97 5.96 -19.46 0.43
CA GLY A 97 4.94 -19.49 1.47
C GLY A 97 4.59 -18.12 2.05
N TRP A 98 4.78 -17.06 1.26
CA TRP A 98 4.30 -15.71 1.54
C TRP A 98 3.37 -15.26 0.42
N THR A 99 2.20 -14.75 0.78
CA THR A 99 1.28 -14.05 -0.13
C THR A 99 1.42 -12.56 0.13
N PHE A 100 1.60 -11.78 -0.93
CA PHE A 100 1.75 -10.33 -0.86
C PHE A 100 0.46 -9.64 -1.27
N VAL A 101 0.12 -8.56 -0.58
CA VAL A 101 -0.94 -7.64 -1.00
C VAL A 101 -0.34 -6.27 -1.16
N ALA A 102 -0.31 -5.74 -2.38
CA ALA A 102 0.40 -4.51 -2.70
C ALA A 102 -0.54 -3.49 -3.35
N GLY A 103 -0.35 -2.22 -2.99
CA GLY A 103 -1.06 -1.09 -3.58
C GLY A 103 -1.02 0.16 -2.71
N VAL A 104 -1.30 1.31 -3.33
CA VAL A 104 -1.45 2.59 -2.65
C VAL A 104 -2.59 2.62 -1.61
N PRO A 105 -3.78 2.01 -1.85
CA PRO A 105 -4.95 2.23 -0.99
C PRO A 105 -4.99 1.37 0.28
N LEU A 106 -3.93 0.62 0.58
CA LEU A 106 -3.82 -0.07 1.87
C LEU A 106 -3.86 0.97 3.01
N PRO A 107 -4.45 0.63 4.17
CA PRO A 107 -4.50 1.56 5.29
C PRO A 107 -3.10 1.98 5.73
N HIS A 108 -2.89 3.28 5.90
CA HIS A 108 -1.71 3.83 6.53
C HIS A 108 -2.13 4.83 7.62
N PRO A 109 -1.43 4.86 8.77
CA PRO A 109 -1.62 5.90 9.77
C PRO A 109 -1.28 7.28 9.20
N VAL A 110 -2.19 8.24 9.33
CA VAL A 110 -2.01 9.61 8.82
C VAL A 110 -1.60 10.59 9.92
N GLY A 111 -1.88 10.25 11.19
CA GLY A 111 -1.60 11.11 12.33
C GLY A 111 -2.59 10.94 13.48
N PRO A 112 -2.38 11.62 14.62
CA PRO A 112 -3.19 11.47 15.83
C PRO A 112 -4.65 11.91 15.66
N SER A 113 -4.95 12.77 14.68
CA SER A 113 -6.32 13.22 14.39
C SER A 113 -7.15 12.21 13.58
N PHE A 114 -6.57 11.06 13.21
CA PHE A 114 -7.21 10.04 12.39
C PHE A 114 -7.38 8.74 13.18
N ILE A 115 -8.32 7.92 12.74
CA ILE A 115 -8.54 6.58 13.28
C ILE A 115 -7.43 5.64 12.78
N ASP A 116 -6.78 4.93 13.70
CA ASP A 116 -5.82 3.88 13.35
C ASP A 116 -6.55 2.65 12.80
N LYS A 117 -6.52 2.51 11.48
CA LYS A 117 -7.11 1.36 10.76
C LYS A 117 -6.09 0.26 10.45
N LEU A 118 -4.80 0.58 10.52
CA LEU A 118 -3.73 -0.36 10.20
C LEU A 118 -3.57 -1.39 11.34
N THR A 119 -3.39 -0.94 12.58
CA THR A 119 -3.11 -1.87 13.69
C THR A 119 -4.23 -2.90 13.88
N PRO A 120 -5.53 -2.53 13.89
CA PRO A 120 -6.62 -3.50 14.00
C PRO A 120 -6.70 -4.46 12.80
N LEU A 121 -6.40 -3.98 11.58
CA LEU A 121 -6.35 -4.84 10.40
C LEU A 121 -5.29 -5.95 10.57
N LEU A 122 -4.07 -5.57 10.97
CA LEU A 122 -2.97 -6.53 11.16
C LEU A 122 -3.26 -7.54 12.27
N LEU A 123 -3.89 -7.09 13.37
CA LEU A 123 -4.28 -7.98 14.46
C LEU A 123 -5.34 -9.01 14.00
N ARG A 124 -6.39 -8.56 13.29
CA ARG A 124 -7.42 -9.45 12.73
C ARG A 124 -6.83 -10.46 11.74
N LEU A 125 -5.96 -10.01 10.83
CA LEU A 125 -5.26 -10.93 9.93
C LEU A 125 -4.45 -11.98 10.70
N SER A 126 -3.86 -11.59 11.83
CA SER A 126 -3.06 -12.52 12.64
C SER A 126 -3.88 -13.53 13.44
N GLU A 127 -5.21 -13.40 13.49
CA GLU A 127 -6.10 -14.44 14.02
C GLU A 127 -6.12 -15.67 13.10
N ARG A 128 -5.93 -15.47 11.78
CA ARG A 128 -5.87 -16.54 10.78
C ARG A 128 -4.45 -16.89 10.33
N PHE A 129 -3.55 -15.91 10.29
CA PHE A 129 -2.20 -16.07 9.75
C PHE A 129 -1.12 -15.83 10.81
N THR A 130 -0.12 -16.71 10.87
CA THR A 130 0.85 -16.69 11.98
C THR A 130 1.79 -15.50 11.98
N ASP A 131 2.05 -14.90 10.82
CA ASP A 131 2.94 -13.76 10.66
C ASP A 131 2.37 -12.82 9.58
N VAL A 132 2.10 -11.58 9.98
CA VAL A 132 1.54 -10.54 9.12
C VAL A 132 2.43 -9.31 9.24
N GLN A 133 2.98 -8.89 8.12
CA GLN A 133 3.90 -7.77 8.04
C GLN A 133 3.31 -6.71 7.13
N TYR A 134 3.57 -5.46 7.45
CA TYR A 134 3.21 -4.29 6.67
C TYR A 134 4.46 -3.47 6.43
N PHE A 135 4.54 -2.85 5.25
CA PHE A 135 5.58 -1.91 4.88
C PHE A 135 4.97 -0.79 4.05
N ALA A 136 5.52 0.42 4.19
CA ALA A 136 5.18 1.58 3.39
C ALA A 136 6.45 2.34 3.02
N SER A 137 6.55 2.68 1.74
CA SER A 137 7.59 3.55 1.21
C SER A 137 6.97 4.53 0.23
N PHE A 138 6.75 5.76 0.67
CA PHE A 138 6.28 6.86 -0.16
C PHE A 138 7.18 8.09 0.00
N PRO A 139 8.34 8.12 -0.68
CA PRO A 139 9.30 9.23 -0.56
C PRO A 139 8.73 10.60 -0.95
N ILE A 140 7.73 10.66 -1.82
CA ILE A 140 7.12 11.92 -2.29
C ILE A 140 6.37 12.66 -1.17
N ILE A 141 5.89 11.93 -0.16
CA ILE A 141 5.12 12.48 0.97
C ILE A 141 5.80 12.18 2.32
N ASP A 142 7.10 11.86 2.28
CA ASP A 142 7.93 11.51 3.44
C ASP A 142 7.30 10.44 4.37
N LEU A 143 6.51 9.52 3.81
CA LEU A 143 5.82 8.48 4.56
C LEU A 143 6.58 7.14 4.44
N PHE A 144 7.14 6.71 5.56
CA PHE A 144 7.83 5.43 5.69
C PHE A 144 7.27 4.67 6.89
N GLY A 145 7.10 3.36 6.74
CA GLY A 145 6.57 2.58 7.85
C GLY A 145 6.78 1.09 7.69
N TRP A 146 6.73 0.41 8.83
CA TRP A 146 6.72 -1.03 8.93
C TRP A 146 5.98 -1.47 10.19
N ALA A 147 5.27 -2.58 10.10
CA ALA A 147 4.67 -3.21 11.26
C ALA A 147 4.68 -4.72 11.11
N ARG A 148 4.73 -5.44 12.24
CA ARG A 148 4.69 -6.89 12.27
C ARG A 148 3.86 -7.37 13.45
N VAL A 149 2.89 -8.20 13.14
CA VAL A 149 2.13 -8.98 14.11
C VAL A 149 2.50 -10.45 13.91
N HIS A 150 2.91 -11.10 14.99
CA HIS A 150 3.28 -12.51 14.98
C HIS A 150 2.47 -13.24 16.04
N LYS A 151 1.72 -14.26 15.63
CA LYS A 151 0.85 -15.09 16.49
C LYS A 151 -0.06 -14.23 17.39
N GLY A 152 -0.77 -13.28 16.78
CA GLY A 152 -1.71 -12.37 17.45
C GLY A 152 -1.07 -11.27 18.29
N LYS A 153 0.26 -11.16 18.34
CA LYS A 153 0.97 -10.15 19.15
C LYS A 153 1.65 -9.13 18.27
N LEU A 154 1.40 -7.85 18.55
CA LEU A 154 2.13 -6.75 17.93
C LEU A 154 3.60 -6.79 18.36
N VAL A 155 4.49 -7.14 17.43
CA VAL A 155 5.94 -7.23 17.68
C VAL A 155 6.57 -5.85 17.57
N ARG A 156 6.25 -5.14 16.49
CA ARG A 156 6.76 -3.82 16.14
C ARG A 156 5.74 -3.10 15.27
N ALA A 157 5.55 -1.80 15.49
CA ALA A 157 4.92 -0.90 14.52
C ALA A 157 5.62 0.45 14.59
N PHE A 158 6.14 0.88 13.46
CA PHE A 158 6.76 2.19 13.29
C PHE A 158 6.24 2.83 12.01
N VAL A 159 5.80 4.08 12.10
CA VAL A 159 5.43 4.89 10.94
C VAL A 159 5.88 6.32 11.20
N ILE A 160 6.57 6.91 10.24
CA ILE A 160 6.97 8.31 10.20
C ILE A 160 6.42 8.94 8.92
N GLY A 161 5.85 10.13 9.05
CA GLY A 161 5.38 10.96 7.93
C GLY A 161 6.02 12.35 8.01
N GLU A 162 5.61 13.25 7.12
CA GLU A 162 6.06 14.66 7.06
C GLU A 162 6.09 15.38 8.43
N SER A 163 5.10 15.12 9.29
CA SER A 163 4.98 15.73 10.62
C SER A 163 5.77 15.01 11.73
N GLY A 164 6.64 14.06 11.37
CA GLY A 164 7.39 13.23 12.30
C GLY A 164 6.73 11.87 12.58
N VAL A 165 7.07 11.29 13.74
CA VAL A 165 6.68 9.91 14.10
C VAL A 165 5.17 9.84 14.39
N ILE A 166 4.46 9.02 13.62
CA ILE A 166 3.01 8.79 13.72
C ILE A 166 2.72 7.58 14.61
N LEU A 167 3.48 6.49 14.45
CA LEU A 167 3.40 5.29 15.29
C LEU A 167 4.80 4.89 15.73
N ASP A 168 4.95 4.55 17.01
CA ASP A 168 6.14 3.89 17.55
C ASP A 168 5.73 2.96 18.70
N ARG A 169 5.57 1.68 18.39
CA ARG A 169 5.14 0.64 19.34
C ARG A 169 6.00 -0.62 19.19
N GLY A 170 6.25 -1.30 20.32
CA GLY A 170 7.13 -2.46 20.36
C GLY A 170 8.61 -2.08 20.46
N ARG A 171 9.48 -3.07 20.70
CA ARG A 171 10.93 -2.86 20.83
C ARG A 171 11.58 -2.87 19.45
N LEU A 172 12.65 -2.09 19.27
CA LEU A 172 13.49 -2.19 18.06
C LEU A 172 13.94 -3.63 17.84
N THR A 173 13.66 -4.12 16.64
CA THR A 173 14.06 -5.44 16.15
C THR A 173 15.56 -5.50 15.86
N ALA A 174 16.10 -6.71 15.66
CA ALA A 174 17.51 -6.88 15.33
C ALA A 174 17.83 -6.26 13.96
N GLU A 175 16.93 -6.44 13.00
CA GLU A 175 17.02 -5.94 11.64
C GLU A 175 17.00 -4.41 11.60
N GLU A 176 16.14 -3.76 12.40
CA GLU A 176 16.17 -2.29 12.56
C GLU A 176 17.52 -1.80 13.09
N LYS A 177 18.08 -2.50 14.09
CA LYS A 177 19.38 -2.12 14.68
C LYS A 177 20.53 -2.28 13.70
N GLU A 178 20.53 -3.36 12.92
CA GLU A 178 21.54 -3.65 11.90
C GLU A 178 21.51 -2.61 10.77
N LEU A 179 20.32 -2.16 10.38
CA LEU A 179 20.13 -1.12 9.36
C LEU A 179 20.42 0.30 9.86
N GLY A 180 20.81 0.45 11.13
CA GLY A 180 21.04 1.76 11.74
C GLY A 180 19.75 2.58 11.88
N LEU A 181 18.57 1.94 11.86
CA LEU A 181 17.26 2.54 12.12
C LEU A 181 17.09 2.79 13.63
N LYS A 182 18.10 3.42 14.22
CA LYS A 182 18.05 3.98 15.56
C LYS A 182 17.41 5.35 15.39
N LEU A 183 16.10 5.39 15.59
CA LEU A 183 15.18 6.51 15.37
C LEU A 183 15.45 7.75 16.25
N PHE A 184 16.72 8.10 16.49
CA PHE A 184 17.11 9.18 17.37
C PHE A 184 16.91 10.53 16.69
N ASP A 185 15.94 11.25 17.25
CA ASP A 185 16.11 12.61 17.77
C ASP A 185 17.56 12.87 18.23
N LEU A 186 18.41 13.43 17.34
CA LEU A 186 19.60 14.12 17.84
C LEU A 186 19.07 15.29 18.66
N ARG A 187 19.15 15.16 19.99
CA ARG A 187 18.76 16.25 20.90
C ARG A 187 19.46 17.51 20.41
N GLY A 188 18.66 18.48 19.97
CA GLY A 188 19.16 19.80 19.62
C GLY A 188 20.04 20.33 20.74
N ILE A 189 20.98 21.20 20.38
CA ILE A 189 21.91 21.78 21.35
C ILE A 189 21.07 22.61 22.33
N LYS A 190 21.00 22.16 23.60
CA LYS A 190 20.28 22.89 24.66
C LYS A 190 20.73 24.35 24.64
N GLY A 191 19.77 25.27 24.46
CA GLY A 191 20.01 26.72 24.44
C GLY A 191 20.14 27.36 23.05
N ARG A 192 20.10 26.59 21.96
CA ARG A 192 19.95 27.14 20.60
C ARG A 192 18.47 27.19 20.20
N LYS A 193 18.08 28.22 19.44
CA LYS A 193 16.76 28.35 18.80
C LYS A 193 16.86 27.99 17.31
N GLY A 194 15.74 27.63 16.69
CA GLY A 194 15.69 27.21 15.28
C GLY A 194 16.14 25.76 15.08
N ASP A 195 16.55 25.42 13.86
CA ASP A 195 16.87 24.04 13.40
C ASP A 195 18.00 23.35 14.19
N ALA A 196 18.78 24.11 14.96
CA ALA A 196 19.86 23.62 15.81
C ALA A 196 19.43 23.34 17.28
N GLY A 197 18.21 23.69 17.65
CA GLY A 197 17.66 23.55 19.01
C GLY A 197 16.63 22.43 19.17
N GLY A 198 16.03 21.97 18.07
CA GLY A 198 15.07 20.88 18.03
C GLY A 198 15.71 19.50 17.84
N ALA A 199 14.90 18.48 18.07
CA ALA A 199 15.19 17.11 17.70
C ALA A 199 15.46 16.97 16.21
N ILE A 200 16.62 16.44 15.79
CA ILE A 200 16.81 16.03 14.39
C ILE A 200 16.27 14.61 14.25
N VAL A 201 15.19 14.47 13.48
CA VAL A 201 14.62 13.15 13.14
C VAL A 201 15.28 12.66 11.86
N LEU A 202 15.94 11.52 11.92
CA LEU A 202 16.50 10.87 10.73
C LEU A 202 15.40 10.04 10.05
N TYR A 203 14.99 10.47 8.85
CA TYR A 203 14.03 9.74 8.04
C TYR A 203 14.68 8.47 7.46
N PRO A 204 13.97 7.33 7.48
CA PRO A 204 14.39 6.14 6.76
C PRO A 204 14.46 6.40 5.26
N THR A 205 15.30 5.65 4.56
CA THR A 205 15.26 5.58 3.10
C THR A 205 14.34 4.46 2.64
N GLU A 206 13.85 4.56 1.41
CA GLU A 206 13.10 3.50 0.73
C GLU A 206 13.89 2.18 0.69
N GLU A 207 15.20 2.24 0.45
CA GLU A 207 16.08 1.07 0.50
C GLU A 207 16.11 0.41 1.87
N GLN A 208 16.13 1.18 2.96
CA GLN A 208 16.09 0.62 4.32
C GLN A 208 14.80 -0.12 4.59
N VAL A 209 13.64 0.38 4.13
CA VAL A 209 12.35 -0.31 4.28
C VAL A 209 12.37 -1.66 3.54
N LEU A 210 12.93 -1.70 2.33
CA LEU A 210 13.04 -2.92 1.53
C LEU A 210 14.03 -3.93 2.12
N ARG A 211 15.15 -3.46 2.68
CA ARG A 211 16.10 -4.31 3.40
C ARG A 211 15.51 -4.86 4.69
N LEU A 212 14.69 -4.08 5.39
CA LEU A 212 13.95 -4.57 6.55
C LEU A 212 12.97 -5.68 6.15
N ALA A 213 12.24 -5.50 5.04
CA ALA A 213 11.38 -6.54 4.49
C ALA A 213 12.16 -7.82 4.15
N SER A 214 13.40 -7.70 3.65
CA SER A 214 14.28 -8.84 3.44
C SER A 214 14.60 -9.62 4.73
N GLY A 215 14.73 -8.92 5.85
CA GLY A 215 15.05 -9.56 7.14
C GLY A 215 13.83 -10.24 7.78
N TRP A 216 12.62 -9.74 7.54
CA TRP A 216 11.41 -10.30 8.13
C TRP A 216 10.68 -11.31 7.23
N SER A 217 10.73 -11.14 5.90
CA SER A 217 10.10 -12.01 4.93
C SER A 217 10.90 -12.07 3.62
N ILE A 218 10.56 -11.23 2.64
CA ILE A 218 11.19 -11.16 1.31
C ILE A 218 11.28 -9.70 0.91
N ASN A 219 12.43 -9.29 0.35
CA ASN A 219 12.53 -8.02 -0.37
C ASN A 219 11.73 -8.11 -1.68
N PRO A 220 10.66 -7.31 -1.87
CA PRO A 220 9.81 -7.42 -3.05
C PRO A 220 10.52 -7.03 -4.36
N LEU A 221 11.65 -6.31 -4.30
CA LEU A 221 12.47 -6.04 -5.50
C LEU A 221 13.27 -7.24 -5.99
N LEU A 222 13.50 -8.22 -5.12
CA LEU A 222 14.27 -9.43 -5.43
C LEU A 222 13.35 -10.64 -5.65
N ILE A 223 12.04 -10.42 -5.73
CA ILE A 223 11.05 -11.49 -5.79
C ILE A 223 11.14 -12.30 -7.09
N ASP A 224 11.56 -11.68 -8.19
CA ASP A 224 11.81 -12.33 -9.48
C ASP A 224 13.03 -13.26 -9.48
N LYS A 225 13.89 -13.13 -8.46
CA LYS A 225 15.04 -14.03 -8.23
C LYS A 225 14.67 -15.24 -7.37
N MET A 226 13.47 -15.24 -6.79
CA MET A 226 13.00 -16.36 -5.98
C MET A 226 12.51 -17.49 -6.90
N LYS A 227 12.95 -18.73 -6.64
CA LYS A 227 12.39 -19.90 -7.31
C LYS A 227 10.90 -20.05 -6.95
N ALA A 228 10.02 -19.77 -7.90
CA ALA A 228 8.57 -19.95 -7.83
C ALA A 228 8.06 -20.41 -9.21
N ASP A 229 6.94 -21.12 -9.21
CA ASP A 229 6.27 -21.52 -10.45
C ASP A 229 5.48 -20.34 -11.02
N ALA A 230 5.23 -20.37 -12.33
CA ALA A 230 4.34 -19.40 -12.95
C ALA A 230 2.93 -19.58 -12.40
N ALA A 231 2.32 -18.50 -11.93
CA ALA A 231 1.00 -18.53 -11.30
C ALA A 231 0.25 -17.22 -11.52
N ALA A 232 -1.08 -17.26 -11.39
CA ALA A 232 -1.94 -16.09 -11.40
C ALA A 232 -2.42 -15.77 -9.98
N GLY A 233 -2.36 -14.50 -9.62
CA GLY A 233 -2.92 -13.95 -8.40
C GLY A 233 -4.29 -13.34 -8.67
N PHE A 234 -4.61 -12.29 -7.92
CA PHE A 234 -5.87 -11.59 -8.03
C PHE A 234 -5.67 -10.08 -7.94
N ILE A 235 -6.49 -9.34 -8.66
CA ILE A 235 -6.62 -7.88 -8.51
C ILE A 235 -8.02 -7.58 -7.96
N GLY A 236 -8.11 -6.70 -6.98
CA GLY A 236 -9.38 -6.34 -6.37
C GLY A 236 -9.41 -4.87 -5.98
N LYS A 237 -10.62 -4.31 -5.86
CA LYS A 237 -10.79 -2.94 -5.37
C LYS A 237 -10.54 -2.92 -3.86
N ALA A 238 -9.81 -1.91 -3.40
CA ALA A 238 -9.60 -1.70 -1.99
C ALA A 238 -10.93 -1.41 -1.27
N PRO A 239 -11.24 -2.08 -0.16
CA PRO A 239 -12.40 -1.79 0.67
C PRO A 239 -12.48 -0.32 1.06
N VAL A 240 -13.66 0.29 0.95
CA VAL A 240 -13.89 1.70 1.34
C VAL A 240 -13.54 1.94 2.81
N SER A 241 -13.72 0.92 3.66
CA SER A 241 -13.37 0.95 5.08
C SER A 241 -11.89 1.26 5.33
N TRP A 242 -10.98 1.02 4.37
CA TRP A 242 -9.54 1.28 4.51
C TRP A 242 -9.17 2.76 4.41
N ARG A 243 -10.04 3.59 3.83
CA ARG A 243 -9.78 5.03 3.65
C ARG A 243 -9.58 5.72 5.00
N ALA A 244 -8.67 6.70 5.01
CA ALA A 244 -8.41 7.53 6.17
C ALA A 244 -9.71 8.20 6.66
N GLU A 245 -9.88 8.22 7.98
CA GLU A 245 -11.08 8.76 8.63
C GLU A 245 -10.65 9.60 9.83
N ARG A 246 -11.10 10.86 9.88
CA ARG A 246 -10.82 11.74 11.01
C ARG A 246 -11.59 11.28 12.24
N GLN A 247 -10.96 11.39 13.41
CA GLN A 247 -11.66 11.25 14.68
C GLN A 247 -12.73 12.33 14.77
N ARG A 248 -13.96 11.96 15.10
CA ARG A 248 -15.00 12.95 15.41
C ARG A 248 -14.62 13.60 16.72
N GLN A 249 -14.35 14.90 16.72
CA GLN A 249 -14.29 15.65 17.98
C GLN A 249 -15.68 15.58 18.61
N ALA A 250 -15.77 15.10 19.85
CA ALA A 250 -16.97 15.31 20.65
C ALA A 250 -17.15 16.83 20.78
N ALA A 251 -18.27 17.34 20.27
CA ALA A 251 -18.69 18.72 20.45
C ALA A 251 -19.08 18.98 21.90
#